data_AF-A0A925MN14-F1
#
_entry.id   AF-A0A925MN14-F1
#
_cell.length_a   1.000
_cell.length_b   1.000
_cell.length_c   1.000
_cell.angle_alpha   90.00
_cell.angle_beta   90.00
_cell.angle_gamma   90.00
#
_symmetry.space_group_name_H-M   'P 1'
#
loop_
_entity.id
_entity.type
_entity.pdbx_description
1 polymer ?
#
loop_
_entity_poly.entity_id
_entity_poly.type
_entity_poly.pdbx_seq_one_letter_code
_entity_poly.pdbx_strand_id
1 'polypeptide(L)'
;MADVATSVSTAKSSKKGIEFEDACKMVKDSFQEIDPEFADIFQSYLENGQIDAFPAKGKRTGAFCCHQSQVPTYVLTNYSGKMSDITTLAHEMGHSIHADLSKPLGPMYESYTTSVAEVASNFFENVLFDNLLKIATPDEKRDLIINKVQGAVSSIFAQIAYFQFEKNIHKAVRQKGFVSKEEFAAMFADCRKSYLGDSVDVVENDGYAYVYISHFRSFFYVYTYAYGEIIAAALYEEYKKDKSFAAKIKKFLSAGGSMSPEDIFKSIGIDTSKPDFFKKGLKKIEKDLDAVEKMF
;
A
#
# COMPACT_ATOMS: atom_id res chain seq x y z
N MET A 1 -5.54 -8.82 1.63
CA MET A 1 -6.68 -8.07 1.06
C MET A 1 -6.46 -6.66 1.54
N ALA A 2 -5.76 -5.85 0.76
CA ALA A 2 -5.55 -4.46 1.14
C ALA A 2 -6.93 -3.77 1.04
N ASP A 3 -7.58 -3.57 2.18
CA ASP A 3 -8.59 -2.52 2.31
C ASP A 3 -7.82 -1.20 2.31
N VAL A 4 -7.24 -0.84 1.16
CA VAL A 4 -6.84 0.53 0.88
C VAL A 4 -8.14 1.31 1.00
N ALA A 5 -8.18 2.19 1.99
CA ALA A 5 -9.36 2.89 2.47
C ALA A 5 -10.40 3.11 1.36
N THR A 6 -11.59 2.56 1.55
CA THR A 6 -12.76 2.88 0.72
C THR A 6 -12.98 4.38 0.82
N SER A 7 -12.40 5.14 -0.11
CA SER A 7 -12.56 6.57 -0.16
C SER A 7 -14.05 6.86 -0.35
N VAL A 8 -14.68 7.49 0.63
CA VAL A 8 -16.05 7.99 0.49
C VAL A 8 -15.99 9.14 -0.51
N SER A 9 -16.29 8.83 -1.77
CA SER A 9 -16.39 9.82 -2.84
C SER A 9 -17.62 10.71 -2.59
N THR A 10 -17.40 11.93 -2.10
CA THR A 10 -18.46 12.96 -1.99
C THR A 10 -18.69 13.74 -3.28
N ALA A 11 -17.91 13.49 -4.35
CA ALA A 11 -18.12 14.13 -5.64
C ALA A 11 -19.00 13.27 -6.57
N LYS A 12 -20.14 13.82 -7.00
CA LYS A 12 -20.84 13.36 -8.22
C LYS A 12 -19.89 13.59 -9.41
N SER A 13 -19.17 12.57 -9.85
CA SER A 13 -18.35 12.67 -11.06
C SER A 13 -19.22 12.45 -12.30
N SER A 14 -19.49 13.55 -13.01
CA SER A 14 -19.98 13.55 -14.39
C SER A 14 -18.84 13.61 -15.41
N LYS A 15 -17.60 13.26 -15.03
CA LYS A 15 -16.46 13.18 -15.97
C LYS A 15 -16.45 11.81 -16.64
N LYS A 16 -16.21 11.79 -17.96
CA LYS A 16 -15.84 10.58 -18.70
C LYS A 16 -14.60 9.98 -18.00
N GLY A 17 -14.70 8.74 -17.53
CA GLY A 17 -13.60 8.06 -16.83
C GLY A 17 -12.38 7.86 -17.73
N ILE A 18 -11.24 7.55 -17.14
CA ILE A 18 -10.01 7.23 -17.86
C ILE A 18 -10.17 5.83 -18.45
N GLU A 19 -9.98 5.68 -19.77
CA GLU A 19 -10.06 4.37 -20.42
C GLU A 19 -8.96 3.44 -19.88
N PHE A 20 -9.24 2.15 -19.78
CA PHE A 20 -8.31 1.20 -19.17
C PHE A 20 -6.97 1.12 -19.93
N GLU A 21 -6.99 1.27 -21.25
CA GLU A 21 -5.78 1.31 -22.08
C GLU A 21 -4.88 2.51 -21.75
N ASP A 22 -5.48 3.68 -21.52
CA ASP A 22 -4.75 4.88 -21.10
C ASP A 22 -4.14 4.70 -19.70
N ALA A 23 -4.89 4.10 -18.77
CA ALA A 23 -4.39 3.76 -17.45
C ALA A 23 -3.22 2.77 -17.51
N CYS A 24 -3.32 1.72 -18.34
CA CYS A 24 -2.22 0.78 -18.57
C CYS A 24 -0.99 1.50 -19.12
N LYS A 25 -1.17 2.42 -20.06
CA LYS A 25 -0.06 3.22 -20.59
C LYS A 25 0.62 4.04 -19.49
N MET A 26 -0.14 4.72 -18.64
CA MET A 26 0.42 5.51 -17.52
C MET A 26 1.23 4.64 -16.54
N VAL A 27 0.74 3.44 -16.22
CA VAL A 27 1.44 2.47 -15.37
C VAL A 27 2.71 1.98 -16.05
N LYS A 28 2.62 1.56 -17.31
CA LYS A 28 3.77 1.08 -18.10
C LYS A 28 4.87 2.13 -18.21
N ASP A 29 4.53 3.36 -18.56
CA ASP A 29 5.48 4.47 -18.69
C ASP A 29 6.18 4.74 -17.34
N SER A 30 5.45 4.63 -16.24
CA SER A 30 6.01 4.78 -14.89
C SER A 30 6.99 3.65 -14.52
N PHE A 31 6.70 2.42 -14.92
CA PHE A 31 7.59 1.28 -14.70
C PHE A 31 8.85 1.39 -15.55
N GLN A 32 8.69 1.81 -16.81
CA GLN A 32 9.81 2.02 -17.73
C GLN A 32 10.80 3.08 -17.23
N GLU A 33 10.33 4.13 -16.53
CA GLU A 33 11.22 5.13 -15.94
C GLU A 33 12.17 4.51 -14.89
N ILE A 34 11.75 3.44 -14.21
CA ILE A 34 12.55 2.78 -13.17
C ILE A 34 13.52 1.78 -13.80
N ASP A 35 13.00 0.80 -14.54
CA ASP A 35 13.76 -0.24 -15.22
C ASP A 35 12.91 -0.77 -16.40
N PRO A 36 13.44 -0.81 -17.63
CA PRO A 36 12.70 -1.35 -18.79
C PRO A 36 12.12 -2.75 -18.56
N GLU A 37 12.79 -3.59 -17.78
CA GLU A 37 12.30 -4.95 -17.49
C GLU A 37 10.97 -4.93 -16.74
N PHE A 38 10.72 -3.92 -15.89
CA PHE A 38 9.44 -3.80 -15.18
C PHE A 38 8.28 -3.48 -16.13
N ALA A 39 8.55 -2.68 -17.16
CA ALA A 39 7.57 -2.39 -18.21
C ALA A 39 7.33 -3.61 -19.11
N ASP A 40 8.37 -4.39 -19.41
CA ASP A 40 8.26 -5.63 -20.18
C ASP A 40 7.46 -6.70 -19.42
N ILE A 41 7.71 -6.86 -18.11
CA ILE A 41 6.91 -7.74 -17.24
C ILE A 41 5.44 -7.30 -17.29
N PHE A 42 5.13 -6.02 -17.05
CA PHE A 42 3.75 -5.55 -17.10
C PHE A 42 3.09 -5.74 -18.47
N GLN A 43 3.82 -5.50 -19.56
CA GLN A 43 3.33 -5.74 -20.92
C GLN A 43 2.94 -7.20 -21.13
N SER A 44 3.74 -8.14 -20.61
CA SER A 44 3.43 -9.58 -20.71
C SER A 44 2.11 -9.95 -20.02
N TYR A 45 1.76 -9.29 -18.91
CA TYR A 45 0.50 -9.56 -18.20
C TYR A 45 -0.71 -9.14 -19.03
N LEU A 46 -0.59 -8.04 -19.76
CA LEU A 46 -1.63 -7.56 -20.67
C LEU A 46 -1.80 -8.52 -21.84
N GLU A 47 -0.70 -8.97 -22.44
CA GLU A 47 -0.71 -9.86 -23.62
C GLU A 47 -1.22 -11.27 -23.28
N ASN A 48 -0.90 -11.78 -22.09
CA ASN A 48 -1.30 -13.11 -21.64
C ASN A 48 -2.68 -13.15 -20.96
N GLY A 49 -3.38 -12.01 -20.85
CA GLY A 49 -4.70 -11.95 -20.20
C GLY A 49 -4.66 -12.25 -18.69
N GLN A 50 -3.59 -11.85 -18.01
CA GLN A 50 -3.37 -12.14 -16.58
C GLN A 50 -4.01 -11.10 -15.64
N ILE A 51 -4.65 -10.06 -16.19
CA ILE A 51 -5.31 -8.99 -15.43
C ILE A 51 -6.83 -9.07 -15.66
N ASP A 52 -7.57 -9.51 -14.64
CA ASP A 52 -9.03 -9.44 -14.61
C ASP A 52 -9.47 -8.05 -14.11
N ALA A 53 -9.61 -7.10 -15.04
CA ALA A 53 -9.66 -5.67 -14.74
C ALA A 53 -11.04 -5.13 -14.32
N PHE A 54 -12.12 -5.54 -14.99
CA PHE A 54 -13.41 -4.83 -14.90
C PHE A 54 -14.35 -5.43 -13.85
N PRO A 55 -15.21 -4.63 -13.20
CA PRO A 55 -16.22 -5.14 -12.29
C PRO A 55 -17.27 -5.98 -13.02
N ALA A 56 -17.71 -7.07 -12.39
CA ALA A 56 -18.74 -7.96 -12.92
C ALA A 56 -19.67 -8.45 -11.81
N LYS A 57 -20.91 -8.83 -12.17
CA LYS A 57 -21.89 -9.36 -11.22
C LYS A 57 -21.33 -10.64 -10.57
N GLY A 58 -21.23 -10.65 -9.24
CA GLY A 58 -20.70 -11.78 -8.47
C GLY A 58 -19.16 -11.83 -8.39
N LYS A 59 -18.44 -10.87 -8.98
CA LYS A 59 -16.99 -10.75 -8.84
C LYS A 59 -16.64 -10.28 -7.42
N ARG A 60 -15.52 -10.81 -6.91
CA ARG A 60 -14.97 -10.41 -5.61
C ARG A 60 -14.62 -8.91 -5.61
N THR A 61 -14.93 -8.24 -4.51
CA THR A 61 -14.60 -6.82 -4.31
C THR A 61 -13.12 -6.61 -3.98
N GLY A 62 -12.65 -5.38 -4.15
CA GLY A 62 -11.26 -4.99 -3.89
C GLY A 62 -10.32 -5.33 -5.05
N ALA A 63 -9.05 -5.45 -4.75
CA ALA A 63 -8.02 -5.91 -5.68
C ALA A 63 -7.06 -6.87 -4.96
N PHE A 64 -6.40 -7.74 -5.72
CA PHE A 64 -5.30 -8.56 -5.22
C PHE A 64 -4.45 -9.16 -6.34
N CYS A 65 -3.19 -9.42 -6.01
CA CYS A 65 -2.28 -10.28 -6.73
C CYS A 65 -2.31 -11.71 -6.17
N CYS A 66 -2.39 -12.71 -7.05
CA CYS A 66 -2.32 -14.12 -6.71
C CYS A 66 -1.13 -14.76 -7.42
N HIS A 67 -0.19 -15.30 -6.64
CA HIS A 67 1.01 -15.95 -7.15
C HIS A 67 1.25 -17.28 -6.46
N GLN A 68 1.86 -18.22 -7.18
CA GLN A 68 2.29 -19.52 -6.67
C GLN A 68 3.45 -20.03 -7.52
N SER A 69 4.31 -20.87 -6.92
CA SER A 69 5.42 -21.51 -7.64
C SER A 69 4.94 -22.25 -8.86
N GLN A 70 5.68 -22.08 -9.96
CA GLN A 70 5.44 -22.77 -11.23
C GLN A 70 4.07 -22.49 -11.89
N VAL A 71 3.31 -21.52 -11.38
CA VAL A 71 2.03 -21.08 -11.93
C VAL A 71 2.14 -19.61 -12.36
N PRO A 72 1.47 -19.19 -13.46
CA PRO A 72 1.36 -17.78 -13.79
C PRO A 72 0.75 -16.97 -12.64
N THR A 73 1.25 -15.76 -12.43
CA THR A 73 0.66 -14.81 -11.48
C THR A 73 -0.56 -14.17 -12.13
N TYR A 74 -1.61 -13.93 -11.35
CA TYR A 74 -2.82 -13.24 -11.83
C TYR A 74 -3.12 -12.03 -10.96
N VAL A 75 -3.69 -10.99 -11.57
CA VAL A 75 -4.12 -9.77 -10.90
C VAL A 75 -5.62 -9.63 -11.09
N LEU A 76 -6.33 -9.39 -9.98
CA LEU A 76 -7.74 -9.02 -10.01
C LEU A 76 -7.87 -7.56 -9.56
N THR A 77 -8.55 -6.76 -10.37
CA THR A 77 -8.97 -5.40 -9.99
C THR A 77 -10.46 -5.19 -10.29
N ASN A 78 -10.97 -4.02 -9.90
CA ASN A 78 -12.33 -3.57 -10.20
C ASN A 78 -12.29 -2.15 -10.77
N TYR A 79 -11.66 -2.00 -11.95
CA TYR A 79 -11.40 -0.73 -12.61
C TYR A 79 -12.69 -0.06 -13.08
N SER A 80 -12.90 1.18 -12.65
CA SER A 80 -14.10 2.00 -12.91
C SER A 80 -13.79 3.33 -13.60
N GLY A 81 -12.53 3.56 -13.99
CA GLY A 81 -12.09 4.77 -14.69
C GLY A 81 -11.68 5.93 -13.78
N LYS A 82 -11.48 5.70 -12.48
CA LYS A 82 -11.01 6.73 -11.54
C LYS A 82 -9.48 6.73 -11.44
N MET A 83 -8.89 7.87 -11.11
CA MET A 83 -7.44 7.97 -10.84
C MET A 83 -6.98 7.03 -9.71
N SER A 84 -7.82 6.81 -8.69
CA SER A 84 -7.58 5.82 -7.64
C SER A 84 -7.38 4.42 -8.20
N ASP A 85 -8.11 4.06 -9.26
CA ASP A 85 -8.08 2.72 -9.85
C ASP A 85 -6.76 2.45 -10.58
N ILE A 86 -6.10 3.50 -11.09
CA ILE A 86 -4.76 3.42 -11.68
C ILE A 86 -3.72 3.14 -10.59
N THR A 87 -3.88 3.80 -9.43
CA THR A 87 -3.01 3.57 -8.27
C THR A 87 -3.15 2.13 -7.78
N THR A 88 -4.38 1.63 -7.66
CA THR A 88 -4.65 0.22 -7.33
C THR A 88 -4.04 -0.75 -8.35
N LEU A 89 -4.12 -0.46 -9.65
CA LEU A 89 -3.47 -1.29 -10.67
C LEU A 89 -1.95 -1.33 -10.49
N ALA A 90 -1.31 -0.19 -10.23
CA ALA A 90 0.12 -0.14 -9.95
C ALA A 90 0.51 -0.86 -8.66
N HIS A 91 -0.32 -0.77 -7.61
CA HIS A 91 -0.13 -1.51 -6.36
C HIS A 91 -0.03 -3.01 -6.61
N GLU A 92 -1.06 -3.58 -7.24
CA GLU A 92 -1.11 -5.02 -7.49
C GLU A 92 -0.03 -5.47 -8.47
N MET A 93 0.29 -4.64 -9.47
CA MET A 93 1.41 -4.92 -10.36
C MET A 93 2.76 -4.87 -9.65
N GLY A 94 2.91 -4.05 -8.61
CA GLY A 94 4.10 -4.07 -7.77
C GLY A 94 4.27 -5.41 -7.04
N HIS A 95 3.18 -6.01 -6.56
CA HIS A 95 3.20 -7.37 -6.04
C HIS A 95 3.53 -8.39 -7.15
N SER A 96 2.95 -8.25 -8.34
CA SER A 96 3.21 -9.16 -9.46
C SER A 96 4.65 -9.13 -9.96
N ILE A 97 5.25 -7.95 -10.10
CA ILE A 97 6.66 -7.80 -10.47
C ILE A 97 7.55 -8.41 -9.37
N HIS A 98 7.24 -8.19 -8.10
CA HIS A 98 7.96 -8.82 -6.99
C HIS A 98 7.86 -10.35 -7.04
N ALA A 99 6.66 -10.90 -7.29
CA ALA A 99 6.46 -12.33 -7.46
C ALA A 99 7.29 -12.88 -8.62
N ASP A 100 7.28 -12.24 -9.79
CA ASP A 100 7.99 -12.76 -10.95
C ASP A 100 9.51 -12.68 -10.83
N LEU A 101 10.03 -11.65 -10.17
CA LEU A 101 11.47 -11.52 -9.93
C LEU A 101 11.99 -12.50 -8.86
N SER A 102 11.12 -12.98 -7.97
CA SER A 102 11.48 -13.93 -6.92
C SER A 102 11.22 -15.40 -7.30
N LYS A 103 10.33 -15.67 -8.25
CA LYS A 103 10.05 -17.03 -8.79
C LYS A 103 11.29 -17.85 -9.15
N PRO A 104 12.36 -17.30 -9.78
CA PRO A 104 13.55 -18.08 -10.12
C PRO A 104 14.28 -18.70 -8.93
N LEU A 105 14.04 -18.23 -7.69
CA LEU A 105 14.61 -18.80 -6.47
C LEU A 105 14.02 -20.17 -6.12
N GLY A 106 12.89 -20.53 -6.73
CA GLY A 106 12.19 -21.79 -6.54
C GLY A 106 11.27 -21.81 -5.29
N PRO A 107 10.50 -22.90 -5.11
CA PRO A 107 9.38 -22.96 -4.16
C PRO A 107 9.73 -22.64 -2.71
N MET A 108 10.98 -22.86 -2.30
CA MET A 108 11.43 -22.65 -0.92
C MET A 108 11.71 -21.17 -0.61
N TYR A 109 12.04 -20.36 -1.63
CA TYR A 109 12.57 -19.00 -1.46
C TYR A 109 11.85 -17.94 -2.29
N GLU A 110 10.92 -18.32 -3.16
CA GLU A 110 10.11 -17.35 -3.92
C GLU A 110 9.16 -16.54 -3.04
N SER A 111 8.72 -17.10 -1.91
CA SER A 111 7.78 -16.42 -1.01
C SER A 111 8.46 -15.30 -0.24
N TYR A 112 7.76 -14.23 0.08
CA TYR A 112 8.27 -13.11 0.87
C TYR A 112 7.29 -12.71 1.98
N THR A 113 7.81 -12.04 3.01
CA THR A 113 6.95 -11.55 4.10
C THR A 113 6.02 -10.45 3.61
N THR A 114 4.83 -10.32 4.22
CA THR A 114 3.87 -9.25 3.88
C THR A 114 4.50 -7.87 3.98
N SER A 115 5.32 -7.60 5.00
CA SER A 115 6.01 -6.32 5.14
C SER A 115 6.88 -5.97 3.92
N VAL A 116 7.56 -6.95 3.34
CA VAL A 116 8.41 -6.74 2.15
C VAL A 116 7.54 -6.64 0.89
N ALA A 117 6.43 -7.39 0.83
CA ALA A 117 5.45 -7.28 -0.25
C ALA A 117 4.87 -5.85 -0.36
N GLU A 118 4.47 -5.27 0.76
CA GLU A 118 3.89 -3.92 0.83
C GLU A 118 4.93 -2.84 0.49
N VAL A 119 6.22 -3.03 0.83
CA VAL A 119 7.26 -2.09 0.38
C VAL A 119 7.35 -2.04 -1.14
N ALA A 120 7.22 -3.19 -1.81
CA ALA A 120 7.27 -3.25 -3.27
C ALA A 120 6.09 -2.51 -3.91
N SER A 121 4.85 -2.85 -3.53
CA SER A 121 3.65 -2.22 -4.10
C SER A 121 3.61 -0.71 -3.88
N ASN A 122 3.87 -0.26 -2.64
CA ASN A 122 3.89 1.17 -2.31
C ASN A 122 5.04 1.94 -3.01
N PHE A 123 6.15 1.28 -3.35
CA PHE A 123 7.24 1.94 -4.10
C PHE A 123 6.76 2.28 -5.52
N PHE A 124 6.11 1.34 -6.20
CA PHE A 124 5.57 1.55 -7.54
C PHE A 124 4.44 2.61 -7.56
N GLU A 125 3.59 2.63 -6.53
CA GLU A 125 2.60 3.70 -6.36
C GLU A 125 3.25 5.08 -6.25
N ASN A 126 4.33 5.23 -5.48
CA ASN A 126 5.01 6.51 -5.33
C ASN A 126 5.60 7.01 -6.65
N VAL A 127 6.11 6.11 -7.50
CA VAL A 127 6.61 6.46 -8.83
C VAL A 127 5.46 6.91 -9.73
N LEU A 128 4.38 6.13 -9.78
CA LEU A 128 3.19 6.48 -10.56
C LEU A 128 2.62 7.83 -10.11
N PHE A 129 2.54 8.08 -8.80
CA PHE A 129 1.98 9.29 -8.24
C PHE A 129 2.68 10.56 -8.75
N ASP A 130 4.01 10.59 -8.73
CA ASP A 130 4.78 11.73 -9.26
C ASP A 130 4.55 11.92 -10.78
N ASN A 131 4.30 10.83 -11.53
CA ASN A 131 3.97 10.91 -12.95
C ASN A 131 2.55 11.41 -13.20
N LEU A 132 1.56 10.96 -12.43
CA LEU A 132 0.20 11.48 -12.48
C LEU A 132 0.16 12.98 -12.16
N LEU A 133 0.95 13.44 -11.18
CA LEU A 133 1.05 14.86 -10.85
C LEU A 133 1.62 15.73 -11.98
N LYS A 134 2.40 15.18 -12.92
CA LYS A 134 2.93 15.95 -14.06
C LYS A 134 1.84 16.27 -15.08
N ILE A 135 0.90 15.34 -15.27
CA ILE A 135 -0.14 15.43 -16.32
C ILE A 135 -1.51 15.89 -15.80
N ALA A 136 -1.75 15.79 -14.49
CA ALA A 136 -3.00 16.16 -13.87
C ALA A 136 -3.29 17.66 -13.99
N THR A 137 -4.56 18.02 -14.13
CA THR A 137 -5.03 19.41 -13.98
C THR A 137 -4.83 19.91 -12.54
N PRO A 138 -4.85 21.23 -12.26
CA PRO A 138 -4.70 21.74 -10.90
C PRO A 138 -5.68 21.12 -9.88
N ASP A 139 -6.93 20.91 -10.27
CA ASP A 139 -7.95 20.29 -9.42
C ASP A 139 -7.65 18.80 -9.18
N GLU A 140 -7.25 18.07 -10.22
CA GLU A 140 -6.85 16.65 -10.08
C GLU A 140 -5.58 16.50 -9.24
N LYS A 141 -4.61 17.43 -9.34
CA LYS A 141 -3.44 17.43 -8.46
C LYS A 141 -3.83 17.62 -7.00
N ARG A 142 -4.75 18.55 -6.73
CA ARG A 142 -5.28 18.77 -5.38
C ARG A 142 -5.92 17.50 -4.84
N ASP A 143 -6.82 16.88 -5.60
CA ASP A 143 -7.49 15.64 -5.20
C ASP A 143 -6.49 14.49 -4.98
N LEU A 144 -5.49 14.34 -5.84
CA LEU A 144 -4.45 13.32 -5.71
C LEU A 144 -3.66 13.48 -4.41
N ILE A 145 -3.20 14.69 -4.08
CA ILE A 145 -2.40 14.93 -2.87
C ILE A 145 -3.27 14.77 -1.61
N ILE A 146 -4.51 15.27 -1.61
CA ILE A 146 -5.45 15.09 -0.50
C ILE A 146 -5.69 13.59 -0.26
N ASN A 147 -6.00 12.83 -1.32
CA ASN A 147 -6.23 11.39 -1.22
C ASN A 147 -4.98 10.66 -0.71
N LYS A 148 -3.77 11.07 -1.14
CA LYS A 148 -2.51 10.50 -0.65
C LYS A 148 -2.30 10.76 0.85
N VAL A 149 -2.55 11.97 1.31
CA VAL A 149 -2.43 12.33 2.74
C VAL A 149 -3.48 11.57 3.58
N GLN A 150 -4.72 11.47 3.11
CA GLN A 150 -5.77 10.66 3.76
C GLN A 150 -5.42 9.17 3.78
N GLY A 151 -4.82 8.67 2.69
CA GLY A 151 -4.24 7.35 2.59
C GLY A 151 -3.24 7.12 3.71
N ALA A 152 -2.19 7.94 3.79
CA ALA A 152 -1.14 7.85 4.81
C ALA A 152 -1.69 7.86 6.25
N VAL A 153 -2.72 8.66 6.55
CA VAL A 153 -3.41 8.61 7.86
C VAL A 153 -3.99 7.22 8.13
N SER A 154 -4.61 6.61 7.12
CA SER A 154 -5.27 5.31 7.20
C SER A 154 -4.31 4.11 7.21
N SER A 155 -3.19 4.19 6.50
CA SER A 155 -2.23 3.10 6.34
C SER A 155 -1.01 3.19 7.26
N ILE A 156 -0.72 4.36 7.84
CA ILE A 156 0.34 4.52 8.86
C ILE A 156 -0.27 4.72 10.24
N PHE A 157 -0.90 5.87 10.47
CA PHE A 157 -1.26 6.29 11.82
C PHE A 157 -2.35 5.38 12.42
N ALA A 158 -3.41 5.10 11.65
CA ALA A 158 -4.45 4.17 12.07
C ALA A 158 -3.90 2.75 12.26
N GLN A 159 -3.01 2.26 11.40
CA GLN A 159 -2.46 0.90 11.51
C GLN A 159 -1.53 0.74 12.72
N ILE A 160 -0.77 1.77 13.08
CA ILE A 160 0.01 1.78 14.33
C ILE A 160 -0.91 1.80 15.54
N ALA A 161 -2.00 2.58 15.51
CA ALA A 161 -3.01 2.55 16.56
C ALA A 161 -3.66 1.16 16.69
N TYR A 162 -4.04 0.54 15.57
CA TYR A 162 -4.58 -0.81 15.49
C TYR A 162 -3.64 -1.86 16.05
N PHE A 163 -2.34 -1.73 15.81
CA PHE A 163 -1.33 -2.59 16.41
C PHE A 163 -1.27 -2.44 17.95
N GLN A 164 -1.36 -1.22 18.47
CA GLN A 164 -1.42 -1.01 19.93
C GLN A 164 -2.74 -1.55 20.52
N PHE A 165 -3.86 -1.37 19.83
CA PHE A 165 -5.15 -1.96 20.21
C PHE A 165 -5.06 -3.48 20.31
N GLU A 166 -4.48 -4.15 19.31
CA GLU A 166 -4.30 -5.60 19.32
C GLU A 166 -3.40 -6.04 20.49
N LYS A 167 -2.29 -5.32 20.76
CA LYS A 167 -1.47 -5.56 21.96
C LYS A 167 -2.27 -5.41 23.25
N ASN A 168 -3.12 -4.39 23.34
CA ASN A 168 -3.94 -4.12 24.52
C ASN A 168 -4.97 -5.23 24.75
N ILE A 169 -5.65 -5.70 23.70
CA ILE A 169 -6.55 -6.85 23.78
C ILE A 169 -5.81 -8.09 24.27
N HIS A 170 -4.70 -8.45 23.62
CA HIS A 170 -3.94 -9.64 23.98
C HIS A 170 -3.44 -9.57 25.43
N LYS A 171 -3.02 -8.38 25.89
CA LYS A 171 -2.64 -8.16 27.29
C LYS A 171 -3.83 -8.32 28.23
N ALA A 172 -4.97 -7.72 27.92
CA ALA A 172 -6.17 -7.78 28.76
C ALA A 172 -6.70 -9.22 28.90
N VAL A 173 -6.77 -9.97 27.80
CA VAL A 173 -7.18 -11.39 27.81
C VAL A 173 -6.21 -12.22 28.64
N ARG A 174 -4.90 -12.02 28.51
CA ARG A 174 -3.90 -12.76 29.33
C ARG A 174 -4.04 -12.47 30.83
N GLN A 175 -4.42 -11.24 31.19
CA GLN A 175 -4.54 -10.82 32.59
C GLN A 175 -5.86 -11.22 33.24
N LYS A 176 -6.98 -11.08 32.50
CA LYS A 176 -8.34 -11.28 33.03
C LYS A 176 -8.95 -12.63 32.66
N GLY A 177 -8.41 -13.34 31.67
CA GLY A 177 -8.98 -14.55 31.08
C GLY A 177 -10.14 -14.29 30.11
N PHE A 178 -10.88 -13.19 30.28
CA PHE A 178 -12.01 -12.79 29.45
C PHE A 178 -12.05 -11.27 29.27
N VAL A 179 -12.53 -10.82 28.10
CA VAL A 179 -12.78 -9.41 27.79
C VAL A 179 -14.13 -9.34 27.08
N SER A 180 -15.05 -8.52 27.58
CA SER A 180 -16.40 -8.39 27.02
C SER A 180 -16.41 -7.62 25.70
N LYS A 181 -17.52 -7.69 24.95
CA LYS A 181 -17.67 -6.92 23.70
C LYS A 181 -17.62 -5.40 23.94
N GLU A 182 -18.10 -4.94 25.09
CA GLU A 182 -18.07 -3.54 25.52
C GLU A 182 -16.65 -3.11 25.88
N GLU A 183 -15.88 -3.96 26.57
CA GLU A 183 -14.46 -3.68 26.85
C GLU A 183 -13.63 -3.62 25.55
N PHE A 184 -13.90 -4.53 24.60
CA PHE A 184 -13.32 -4.48 23.25
C PHE A 184 -13.67 -3.16 22.53
N ALA A 185 -14.94 -2.78 22.54
CA ALA A 185 -15.41 -1.55 21.90
C ALA A 185 -14.77 -0.31 22.54
N ALA A 186 -14.67 -0.26 23.87
CA ALA A 186 -14.01 0.84 24.57
C ALA A 186 -12.53 0.97 24.19
N MET A 187 -11.78 -0.15 24.18
CA MET A 187 -10.38 -0.15 23.74
C MET A 187 -10.24 0.30 22.27
N PHE A 188 -11.20 -0.04 21.42
CA PHE A 188 -11.18 0.38 20.02
C PHE A 188 -11.57 1.85 19.83
N ALA A 189 -12.48 2.38 20.66
CA ALA A 189 -12.78 3.81 20.69
C ALA A 189 -11.52 4.61 21.10
N ASP A 190 -10.80 4.17 22.12
CA ASP A 190 -9.53 4.78 22.52
C ASP A 190 -8.47 4.68 21.42
N CYS A 191 -8.42 3.54 20.73
CA CYS A 191 -7.59 3.37 19.54
C CYS A 191 -7.91 4.44 18.48
N ARG A 192 -9.19 4.66 18.15
CA ARG A 192 -9.59 5.67 17.15
C ARG A 192 -9.23 7.09 17.59
N LYS A 193 -9.47 7.43 18.86
CA LYS A 193 -9.08 8.74 19.43
C LYS A 193 -7.58 9.00 19.29
N SER A 194 -6.75 7.98 19.48
CA SER A 194 -5.28 8.15 19.48
C SER A 194 -4.68 8.65 18.16
N TYR A 195 -5.33 8.38 17.01
CA TYR A 195 -4.83 8.83 15.70
C TYR A 195 -5.71 9.89 15.03
N LEU A 196 -6.99 9.98 15.38
CA LEU A 196 -7.88 11.03 14.87
C LEU A 196 -7.74 12.36 15.64
N GLY A 197 -7.30 12.29 16.91
CA GLY A 197 -7.13 13.45 17.76
C GLY A 197 -8.43 14.21 18.01
N ASP A 198 -8.31 15.50 18.31
CA ASP A 198 -9.45 16.38 18.64
C ASP A 198 -10.27 16.81 17.41
N SER A 199 -9.83 16.43 16.20
CA SER A 199 -10.49 16.77 14.94
C SER A 199 -11.74 15.93 14.67
N VAL A 200 -11.93 14.81 15.38
CA VAL A 200 -13.07 13.91 15.19
C VAL A 200 -13.64 13.47 16.53
N ASP A 201 -14.93 13.72 16.73
CA ASP A 201 -15.68 13.19 17.86
C ASP A 201 -15.86 11.68 17.73
N VAL A 202 -15.14 10.91 18.57
CA VAL A 202 -15.30 9.45 18.67
C VAL A 202 -16.27 9.12 19.80
N VAL A 203 -17.44 8.61 19.45
CA VAL A 203 -18.48 8.21 20.41
C VAL A 203 -18.38 6.73 20.77
N GLU A 204 -19.10 6.27 21.80
CA GLU A 204 -19.03 4.87 22.25
C GLU A 204 -19.34 3.85 21.14
N ASN A 205 -20.35 4.14 20.31
CA ASN A 205 -20.76 3.25 19.22
C ASN A 205 -19.71 3.08 18.12
N ASP A 206 -18.80 4.05 17.95
CA ASP A 206 -17.67 3.94 17.02
C ASP A 206 -16.72 2.81 17.39
N GLY A 207 -16.68 2.43 18.67
CA GLY A 207 -15.89 1.32 19.18
C GLY A 207 -16.26 -0.02 18.55
N TYR A 208 -17.51 -0.25 18.18
CA TYR A 208 -17.95 -1.54 17.61
C TYR A 208 -17.47 -1.79 16.18
N ALA A 209 -16.86 -0.79 15.51
CA ALA A 209 -16.31 -0.94 14.17
C ALA A 209 -15.16 -1.97 14.09
N TYR A 210 -14.57 -2.41 15.22
CA TYR A 210 -13.59 -3.51 15.23
C TYR A 210 -14.12 -4.81 14.61
N VAL A 211 -15.45 -5.00 14.59
CA VAL A 211 -16.09 -6.19 14.00
C VAL A 211 -15.86 -6.25 12.50
N TYR A 212 -15.83 -5.10 11.81
CA TYR A 212 -15.63 -5.00 10.36
C TYR A 212 -14.15 -5.17 9.96
N ILE A 213 -13.21 -4.90 10.87
CA ILE A 213 -11.77 -4.98 10.56
C ILE A 213 -11.31 -6.44 10.58
N SER A 214 -11.34 -7.07 9.41
CA SER A 214 -10.98 -8.48 9.20
C SER A 214 -9.54 -8.79 9.64
N HIS A 215 -8.61 -7.84 9.48
CA HIS A 215 -7.18 -7.99 9.78
C HIS A 215 -6.87 -8.32 11.24
N PHE A 216 -7.74 -8.01 12.19
CA PHE A 216 -7.59 -8.46 13.59
C PHE A 216 -7.68 -9.99 13.75
N ARG A 217 -8.12 -10.71 12.71
CA ARG A 217 -8.17 -12.17 12.68
C ARG A 217 -6.89 -12.78 12.06
N SER A 218 -5.95 -11.94 11.63
CA SER A 218 -4.67 -12.33 11.03
C SER A 218 -3.46 -12.12 11.97
N PHE A 219 -3.69 -11.79 13.25
CA PHE A 219 -2.72 -11.68 14.34
C PHE A 219 -1.46 -10.84 14.02
N PHE A 220 -1.44 -9.58 14.46
CA PHE A 220 -0.33 -8.63 14.33
C PHE A 220 0.08 -8.38 12.87
N TYR A 221 -0.89 -8.45 11.95
CA TYR A 221 -0.67 -8.16 10.53
C TYR A 221 -0.62 -6.65 10.25
N VAL A 222 -1.44 -5.86 10.93
CA VAL A 222 -1.71 -4.45 10.59
C VAL A 222 -0.47 -3.55 10.52
N TYR A 223 0.57 -3.81 11.31
CA TYR A 223 1.79 -2.97 11.28
C TYR A 223 2.55 -3.05 9.94
N THR A 224 2.33 -4.11 9.15
CA THR A 224 3.05 -4.30 7.88
C THR A 224 2.71 -3.23 6.87
N TYR A 225 1.51 -2.65 6.91
CA TYR A 225 1.11 -1.51 6.07
C TYR A 225 1.93 -0.27 6.41
N ALA A 226 1.97 0.12 7.69
CA ALA A 226 2.73 1.28 8.14
C ALA A 226 4.23 1.12 7.85
N TYR A 227 4.77 -0.08 8.07
CA TYR A 227 6.14 -0.43 7.74
C TYR A 227 6.39 -0.34 6.22
N GLY A 228 5.50 -0.92 5.42
CA GLY A 228 5.54 -0.93 3.97
C GLY A 228 5.60 0.46 3.37
N GLU A 229 4.64 1.31 3.75
CA GLU A 229 4.51 2.66 3.19
C GLU A 229 5.68 3.58 3.57
N ILE A 230 6.09 3.59 4.85
CA ILE A 230 7.19 4.45 5.30
C ILE A 230 8.49 4.07 4.60
N ILE A 231 8.78 2.77 4.49
CA ILE A 231 10.00 2.31 3.83
C ILE A 231 9.93 2.54 2.33
N ALA A 232 8.80 2.26 1.68
CA ALA A 232 8.60 2.55 0.26
C ALA A 232 8.84 4.02 -0.06
N ALA A 233 8.28 4.94 0.75
CA ALA A 233 8.51 6.38 0.61
C ALA A 233 9.99 6.74 0.77
N ALA A 234 10.69 6.13 1.74
CA ALA A 234 12.12 6.36 1.94
C ALA A 234 12.98 5.80 0.79
N LEU A 235 12.68 4.60 0.28
CA LEU A 235 13.35 4.02 -0.89
C LEU A 235 13.11 4.87 -2.15
N TYR A 236 11.90 5.39 -2.31
CA TYR A 236 11.57 6.29 -3.41
C TYR A 236 12.37 7.58 -3.36
N GLU A 237 12.57 8.17 -2.18
CA GLU A 237 13.42 9.35 -2.02
C GLU A 237 14.91 9.06 -2.34
N GLU A 238 15.42 7.87 -2.03
CA GLU A 238 16.78 7.48 -2.45
C GLU A 238 16.86 7.30 -3.97
N TYR A 239 15.84 6.68 -4.59
CA TYR A 239 15.73 6.56 -6.05
C TYR A 239 15.63 7.93 -6.76
N LYS A 240 14.92 8.90 -6.19
CA LYS A 240 14.83 10.25 -6.76
C LYS A 240 16.16 11.00 -6.75
N LYS A 241 17.01 10.76 -5.74
CA LYS A 241 18.34 11.37 -5.64
C LYS A 241 19.32 10.74 -6.61
N ASP A 242 19.23 9.42 -6.78
CA ASP A 242 20.12 8.64 -7.62
C ASP A 242 19.34 7.57 -8.37
N LYS A 243 19.15 7.79 -9.69
CA LYS A 243 18.42 6.85 -10.55
C LYS A 243 19.12 5.49 -10.64
N SER A 244 20.41 5.38 -10.36
CA SER A 244 21.12 4.09 -10.31
C SER A 244 20.63 3.19 -9.16
N PHE A 245 19.92 3.76 -8.18
CA PHE A 245 19.25 3.02 -7.10
C PHE A 245 18.18 2.04 -7.64
N ALA A 246 17.71 2.18 -8.88
CA ALA A 246 16.84 1.21 -9.52
C ALA A 246 17.42 -0.23 -9.48
N ALA A 247 18.73 -0.38 -9.66
CA ALA A 247 19.39 -1.69 -9.56
C ALA A 247 19.28 -2.31 -8.15
N LYS A 248 19.25 -1.46 -7.11
CA LYS A 248 19.04 -1.89 -5.73
C LYS A 248 17.59 -2.28 -5.48
N ILE A 249 16.62 -1.55 -6.05
CA ILE A 249 15.20 -1.93 -6.00
C ILE A 249 15.01 -3.30 -6.65
N LYS A 250 15.58 -3.53 -7.83
CA LYS A 250 15.53 -4.83 -8.50
C LYS A 250 16.14 -5.93 -7.65
N LYS A 251 17.32 -5.71 -7.06
CA LYS A 251 17.93 -6.66 -6.11
C LYS A 251 17.03 -6.98 -4.93
N PHE A 252 16.35 -5.98 -4.37
CA PHE A 252 15.37 -6.16 -3.30
C PHE A 252 14.20 -7.04 -3.76
N LEU A 253 13.60 -6.75 -4.92
CA LEU A 253 12.48 -7.53 -5.47
C LEU A 253 12.89 -8.97 -5.84
N SER A 254 14.12 -9.18 -6.30
CA SER A 254 14.64 -10.50 -6.62
C SER A 254 15.04 -11.34 -5.40
N ALA A 255 15.05 -10.76 -4.19
CA ALA A 255 15.51 -11.47 -3.00
C ALA A 255 14.48 -12.49 -2.46
N GLY A 256 13.19 -12.31 -2.75
CA GLY A 256 12.12 -13.16 -2.24
C GLY A 256 12.24 -13.40 -0.73
N GLY A 257 12.25 -14.65 -0.33
CA GLY A 257 12.43 -15.14 1.05
C GLY A 257 13.80 -15.75 1.31
N SER A 258 14.79 -15.48 0.46
CA SER A 258 16.14 -16.03 0.61
C SER A 258 16.90 -15.48 1.84
N MET A 259 16.43 -14.37 2.41
CA MET A 259 17.04 -13.69 3.55
C MET A 259 15.96 -13.13 4.50
N SER A 260 16.34 -12.77 5.72
CA SER A 260 15.46 -12.03 6.61
C SER A 260 15.14 -10.64 6.03
N PRO A 261 13.97 -10.02 6.30
CA PRO A 261 13.67 -8.67 5.83
C PRO A 261 14.78 -7.65 6.17
N GLU A 262 15.35 -7.74 7.37
CA GLU A 262 16.46 -6.88 7.80
C GLU A 262 17.69 -7.06 6.89
N ASP A 263 18.06 -8.30 6.57
CA ASP A 263 19.21 -8.59 5.73
C ASP A 263 18.96 -8.21 4.26
N ILE A 264 17.73 -8.36 3.76
CA ILE A 264 17.35 -7.89 2.41
C ILE A 264 17.62 -6.37 2.31
N PHE A 265 17.12 -5.59 3.26
CA PHE A 265 17.33 -4.14 3.27
C PHE A 265 18.81 -3.76 3.46
N LYS A 266 19.54 -4.43 4.35
CA LYS A 266 20.99 -4.22 4.50
C LYS A 266 21.74 -4.49 3.20
N SER A 267 21.33 -5.50 2.43
CA SER A 267 21.97 -5.87 1.16
C SER A 267 21.88 -4.78 0.08
N ILE A 268 20.94 -3.84 0.23
CA ILE A 268 20.77 -2.67 -0.64
C ILE A 268 21.27 -1.36 0.01
N GLY A 269 21.88 -1.47 1.20
CA GLY A 269 22.46 -0.35 1.95
C GLY A 269 21.44 0.42 2.79
N ILE A 270 20.35 -0.23 3.21
CA ILE A 270 19.29 0.36 4.01
C ILE A 270 19.25 -0.33 5.39
N ASP A 271 19.37 0.46 6.46
CA ASP A 271 19.31 -0.05 7.84
C ASP A 271 17.94 0.29 8.45
N THR A 272 17.05 -0.70 8.46
CA THR A 272 15.70 -0.59 9.03
C THR A 272 15.66 -0.72 10.55
N SER A 273 16.80 -0.87 11.23
CA SER A 273 16.89 -0.81 12.70
C SER A 273 16.98 0.65 13.22
N LYS A 274 17.27 1.61 12.34
CA LYS A 274 17.50 3.01 12.72
C LYS A 274 16.23 3.87 12.58
N PRO A 275 15.79 4.56 13.65
CA PRO A 275 14.65 5.46 13.59
C PRO A 275 14.78 6.56 12.53
N ASP A 276 16.00 7.01 12.25
CA ASP A 276 16.25 8.08 11.28
C ASP A 276 15.84 7.70 9.86
N PHE A 277 15.84 6.42 9.50
CA PHE A 277 15.33 5.97 8.21
C PHE A 277 13.81 6.16 8.12
N PHE A 278 13.05 5.75 9.14
CA PHE A 278 11.61 5.94 9.18
C PHE A 278 11.23 7.43 9.19
N LYS A 279 12.00 8.28 9.87
CA LYS A 279 11.81 9.74 9.84
C LYS A 279 11.93 10.30 8.42
N LYS A 280 12.75 9.73 7.53
CA LYS A 280 12.82 10.17 6.13
C LYS A 280 11.49 9.93 5.40
N GLY A 281 10.88 8.76 5.58
CA GLY A 281 9.56 8.46 5.01
C GLY A 281 8.48 9.39 5.57
N LEU A 282 8.46 9.63 6.89
CA LEU A 282 7.52 10.57 7.51
C LEU A 282 7.68 12.01 7.00
N LYS A 283 8.91 12.48 6.76
CA LYS A 283 9.15 13.80 6.16
C LYS A 283 8.54 13.94 4.76
N LYS A 284 8.35 12.85 4.01
CA LYS A 284 7.67 12.93 2.71
C LYS A 284 6.18 13.22 2.88
N ILE A 285 5.55 12.57 3.86
CA ILE A 285 4.13 12.78 4.19
C ILE A 285 3.93 14.19 4.74
N GLU A 286 4.84 14.68 5.58
CA GLU A 286 4.85 16.06 6.06
C GLU A 286 4.89 17.07 4.91
N LYS A 287 5.75 16.86 3.90
CA LYS A 287 5.77 17.71 2.69
C LYS A 287 4.47 17.66 1.89
N ASP A 288 3.83 16.48 1.81
CA ASP A 288 2.54 16.34 1.12
C ASP A 288 1.43 17.07 1.88
N LEU A 289 1.45 17.03 3.22
CA LEU A 289 0.55 17.80 4.08
C LEU A 289 0.77 19.32 3.90
N ASP A 290 2.01 19.79 3.97
CA ASP A 290 2.37 21.20 3.73
C ASP A 290 1.89 21.69 2.35
N ALA A 291 1.92 20.80 1.35
CA ALA A 291 1.43 21.11 0.02
C ALA A 291 -0.09 21.26 -0.01
N VAL A 292 -0.82 20.40 0.70
CA VAL A 292 -2.28 20.51 0.86
C VAL A 292 -2.66 21.80 1.59
N GLU A 293 -1.99 22.13 2.69
CA GLU A 293 -2.28 23.35 3.47
C GLU A 293 -2.14 24.63 2.65
N LYS A 294 -1.21 24.67 1.69
CA LYS A 294 -1.01 25.81 0.78
C LYS A 294 -2.04 25.90 -0.35
N MET A 295 -2.87 24.88 -0.54
CA MET A 295 -3.93 24.85 -1.57
C MET A 295 -5.27 25.43 -1.08
N PHE A 296 -5.37 25.70 0.22
CA PHE A 296 -6.51 26.34 0.88
C PHE A 296 -6.10 27.74 1.39
#